data_AF-A0A8S3VR53-F1
#
_entry.id   AF-A0A8S3VR53-F1
#
_cell.length_a   1.000
_cell.length_b   1.000
_cell.length_c   1.000
_cell.angle_alpha   90.00
_cell.angle_beta   90.00
_cell.angle_gamma   90.00
#
_symmetry.space_group_name_H-M   'P 1'
#
loop_
_entity.id
_entity.type
_entity.pdbx_description
1 polymer ?
#
loop_
_entity_poly.entity_id
_entity_poly.type
_entity_poly.pdbx_seq_one_letter_code
_entity_poly.pdbx_strand_id
1 'polypeptide(L)'
;MTKSATGDGGNDPFETCITIASACNLVFRTKFLRADTIGIIPAQGYRPEEKHSVKAIQWIKYISQTKGVDIQHARNGSEKIIDQYRVDGFYENSEGEKIVLEYHGCFWHGCPTCYTQHTINTVNKLSMEDLHHQTMVKKTHIEKQGYTYTCIWECEFDKHIREDENIKKFIDSLDIVTPLEPRGGRTEAFNLYHESSFDESIKYYDVTSLYPYINKTGKVVIGHPKIVTENFDDLTMNE
;
A
#
# COMPACT_ATOMS: atom_id res chain seq x y z
N MET A 1 2.13 -12.75 -13.01
CA MET A 1 1.85 -13.44 -14.29
C MET A 1 1.50 -14.89 -14.01
N THR A 2 0.23 -15.26 -14.15
CA THR A 2 -0.22 -16.66 -14.11
C THR A 2 0.25 -17.40 -15.36
N LYS A 3 0.43 -18.73 -15.26
CA LYS A 3 0.56 -19.59 -16.45
C LYS A 3 -0.64 -19.32 -17.35
N SER A 4 -0.43 -18.95 -18.62
CA SER A 4 -1.58 -18.63 -19.48
C SER A 4 -2.38 -19.91 -19.69
N ALA A 5 -3.68 -19.84 -19.42
CA ALA A 5 -4.59 -20.97 -19.55
C ALA A 5 -5.03 -21.17 -21.01
N THR A 6 -4.08 -21.15 -21.94
CA THR A 6 -4.34 -21.50 -23.34
C THR A 6 -3.89 -22.94 -23.53
N GLY A 7 -4.87 -23.85 -23.58
CA GLY A 7 -4.63 -25.26 -23.91
C GLY A 7 -4.05 -25.39 -25.32
N ASP A 8 -3.03 -26.23 -25.47
CA ASP A 8 -2.44 -26.89 -26.67
C ASP A 8 -2.41 -26.20 -28.05
N GLY A 9 -2.79 -24.93 -28.18
CA GLY A 9 -2.67 -24.13 -29.40
C GLY A 9 -1.35 -23.37 -29.40
N GLY A 10 -0.55 -23.55 -30.45
CA GLY A 10 0.70 -22.81 -30.63
C GLY A 10 0.46 -21.30 -30.58
N ASN A 11 1.16 -20.60 -29.68
CA ASN A 11 1.13 -19.14 -29.65
C ASN A 11 1.92 -18.61 -30.85
N ASP A 12 1.26 -17.91 -31.77
CA ASP A 12 1.95 -17.15 -32.83
C ASP A 12 2.56 -15.87 -32.21
N PRO A 13 3.90 -15.77 -32.14
CA PRO A 13 4.54 -14.57 -31.62
C PRO A 13 4.29 -13.33 -32.48
N PHE A 14 4.00 -13.45 -33.77
CA PHE A 14 3.78 -12.30 -34.65
C PHE A 14 2.39 -11.66 -34.48
N GLU A 15 1.40 -12.40 -33.98
CA GLU A 15 0.08 -11.86 -33.69
C GLU A 15 -0.01 -11.24 -32.28
N THR A 16 0.79 -11.73 -31.33
CA THR A 16 0.63 -11.43 -29.90
C THR A 16 1.78 -10.61 -29.31
N CYS A 17 2.93 -10.53 -29.99
CA CYS A 17 4.13 -9.90 -29.46
C CYS A 17 4.70 -8.85 -30.42
N ILE A 18 4.77 -7.60 -29.96
CA ILE A 18 5.33 -6.47 -30.73
C ILE A 18 6.87 -6.51 -30.75
N THR A 19 7.49 -7.23 -29.82
CA THR A 19 8.96 -7.27 -29.67
C THR A 19 9.46 -8.70 -29.43
N ILE A 20 10.73 -8.95 -29.76
CA ILE A 20 11.42 -10.21 -29.47
C ILE A 20 11.40 -10.54 -27.98
N ALA A 21 11.56 -9.53 -27.11
CA ALA A 21 11.49 -9.71 -25.67
C ALA A 21 10.08 -10.16 -25.21
N SER A 22 9.02 -9.62 -25.82
CA SER A 22 7.64 -10.05 -25.56
C SER A 22 7.43 -11.50 -25.99
N ALA A 23 7.95 -11.89 -27.16
CA ALA A 23 7.87 -13.27 -27.66
C ALA A 23 8.60 -14.25 -26.74
N CYS A 24 9.84 -13.93 -26.36
CA CYS A 24 10.62 -14.73 -25.40
C CYS A 24 9.88 -14.87 -24.06
N ASN A 25 9.31 -13.78 -23.53
CA ASN A 25 8.55 -13.80 -22.28
C ASN A 25 7.26 -14.63 -22.39
N LEU A 26 6.55 -14.57 -23.53
CA LEU A 26 5.36 -15.40 -23.76
C LEU A 26 5.70 -16.89 -23.79
N VAL A 27 6.74 -17.27 -24.54
CA VAL A 27 7.24 -18.65 -24.60
C VAL A 27 7.68 -19.14 -23.22
N PHE A 28 8.42 -18.31 -22.48
CA PHE A 28 8.83 -18.63 -21.11
C PHE A 28 7.63 -18.91 -20.20
N ARG A 29 6.64 -18.00 -20.15
CA ARG A 29 5.46 -18.12 -19.28
C ARG A 29 4.56 -19.31 -19.62
N THR A 30 4.57 -19.76 -20.87
CA THR A 30 3.67 -20.83 -21.35
C THR A 30 4.32 -22.21 -21.25
N LYS A 31 5.61 -22.32 -21.60
CA LYS A 31 6.29 -23.62 -21.72
C LYS A 31 7.27 -23.92 -20.59
N PHE A 32 7.90 -22.90 -20.00
CA PHE A 32 9.05 -23.08 -19.10
C PHE A 32 8.80 -22.63 -17.66
N LEU A 33 7.85 -21.72 -17.44
CA LEU A 33 7.50 -21.23 -16.11
C LEU A 33 6.82 -22.33 -15.31
N ARG A 34 7.52 -22.82 -14.29
CA ARG A 34 6.99 -23.73 -13.29
C ARG A 34 5.99 -22.97 -12.39
N ALA A 35 4.99 -23.68 -11.89
CA ALA A 35 4.03 -23.11 -10.93
C ALA A 35 4.79 -22.58 -9.68
N ASP A 36 4.24 -21.53 -9.07
CA ASP A 36 4.70 -20.95 -7.78
C ASP A 36 6.16 -20.51 -7.72
N THR A 37 6.80 -20.32 -8.88
CA THR A 37 8.22 -19.96 -8.97
C THR A 37 8.41 -18.43 -8.95
N ILE A 38 7.44 -17.64 -9.41
CA ILE A 38 7.51 -16.18 -9.38
C ILE A 38 6.51 -15.66 -8.35
N GLY A 39 7.03 -15.02 -7.30
CA GLY A 39 6.20 -14.32 -6.32
C GLY A 39 5.53 -13.12 -6.97
N ILE A 40 4.22 -13.22 -7.22
CA ILE A 40 3.43 -12.07 -7.67
C ILE A 40 2.96 -11.35 -6.40
N ILE A 41 3.32 -10.08 -6.26
CA ILE A 41 2.77 -9.26 -5.18
C ILE A 41 1.26 -9.14 -5.44
N PRO A 42 0.39 -9.56 -4.51
CA PRO A 42 -1.05 -9.36 -4.67
C PRO A 42 -1.35 -7.88 -4.84
N ALA A 43 -2.46 -7.53 -5.50
CA ALA A 43 -2.83 -6.13 -5.73
C ALA A 43 -2.89 -5.30 -4.43
N GLN A 44 -3.13 -5.96 -3.30
CA GLN A 44 -3.17 -5.33 -1.98
C GLN A 44 -1.95 -5.64 -1.11
N GLY A 45 -0.84 -6.05 -1.71
CA GLY A 45 0.35 -6.51 -0.99
C GLY A 45 0.11 -7.86 -0.32
N TYR A 46 1.13 -8.35 0.39
CA TYR A 46 1.05 -9.65 1.05
C TYR A 46 0.26 -9.66 2.37
N ARG A 47 -0.05 -8.48 2.91
CA ARG A 47 -0.87 -8.29 4.11
C ARG A 47 -1.88 -7.16 3.90
N PRO A 48 -2.94 -7.40 3.11
CA PRO A 48 -3.97 -6.41 2.85
C PRO A 48 -4.63 -5.90 4.14
N GLU A 49 -4.79 -6.78 5.12
CA GLU A 49 -5.49 -6.54 6.38
C GLU A 49 -4.67 -5.71 7.39
N GLU A 50 -3.38 -5.49 7.12
CA GLU A 50 -2.45 -4.71 7.96
C GLU A 50 -2.06 -3.37 7.29
N LYS A 51 -2.77 -2.97 6.25
CA LYS A 51 -2.59 -1.65 5.63
C LYS A 51 -3.20 -0.57 6.52
N HIS A 52 -2.47 -0.19 7.57
CA HIS A 52 -2.82 1.00 8.34
C HIS A 52 -2.50 2.23 7.52
N SER A 53 -3.47 3.14 7.44
CA SER A 53 -3.22 4.46 6.88
C SER A 53 -2.13 5.16 7.69
N VAL A 54 -1.12 5.73 7.02
CA VAL A 54 -0.11 6.56 7.66
C VAL A 54 -0.78 7.68 8.48
N LYS A 55 -1.88 8.23 7.95
CA LYS A 55 -2.68 9.25 8.64
C LYS A 55 -3.34 8.74 9.91
N ALA A 56 -3.81 7.48 9.92
CA ALA A 56 -4.37 6.87 11.13
C ALA A 56 -3.32 6.77 12.24
N ILE A 57 -2.10 6.34 11.89
CA ILE A 57 -0.97 6.28 12.84
C ILE A 57 -0.60 7.68 13.35
N GLN A 58 -0.54 8.68 12.47
CA GLN A 58 -0.27 10.07 12.84
C GLN A 58 -1.30 10.58 13.85
N TRP A 59 -2.58 10.35 13.59
CA TRP A 59 -3.66 10.75 14.49
C TRP A 59 -3.59 10.05 15.85
N ILE A 60 -3.35 8.73 15.88
CA ILE A 60 -3.19 7.98 17.14
C ILE A 60 -2.00 8.50 17.95
N LYS A 61 -0.84 8.73 17.31
CA LYS A 61 0.34 9.31 17.98
C LYS A 61 0.04 10.70 18.54
N TYR A 62 -0.72 11.52 17.81
CA TYR A 62 -1.16 12.83 18.29
C TYR A 62 -2.04 12.71 19.55
N ILE A 63 -3.00 11.78 19.58
CA ILE A 63 -3.82 11.53 20.77
C ILE A 63 -2.98 11.02 21.94
N SER A 64 -2.07 10.06 21.69
CA SER A 64 -1.17 9.52 22.72
C SER A 64 -0.37 10.64 23.39
N GLN A 65 0.22 11.55 22.60
CA GLN A 65 1.00 12.66 23.14
C GLN A 65 0.14 13.70 23.85
N THR A 66 -1.00 14.09 23.28
CA THR A 66 -1.86 15.13 23.87
C THR A 66 -2.51 14.70 25.17
N LYS A 67 -2.88 13.41 25.28
CA LYS A 67 -3.48 12.85 26.49
C LYS A 67 -2.47 12.24 27.46
N GLY A 68 -1.22 12.07 27.04
CA GLY A 68 -0.18 11.43 27.85
C GLY A 68 -0.48 9.96 28.15
N VAL A 69 -1.17 9.26 27.24
CA VAL A 69 -1.57 7.85 27.40
C VAL A 69 -0.82 6.99 26.41
N ASP A 70 -0.41 5.80 26.85
CA ASP A 70 0.12 4.79 25.94
C ASP A 70 -1.06 4.06 25.27
N ILE A 71 -1.02 4.00 23.94
CA ILE A 71 -2.12 3.47 23.14
C ILE A 71 -1.66 2.18 22.49
N GLN A 72 -2.42 1.11 22.71
CA GLN A 72 -2.24 -0.14 22.00
C GLN A 72 -2.74 0.03 20.56
N HIS A 73 -1.86 -0.18 19.58
CA HIS A 73 -2.18 -0.10 18.15
C HIS A 73 -1.28 -1.04 17.34
N ALA A 74 -1.51 -1.17 16.03
CA ALA A 74 -0.81 -2.15 15.17
C ALA A 74 0.73 -2.13 15.24
N ARG A 75 1.34 -0.99 15.58
CA ARG A 75 2.81 -0.84 15.71
C ARG A 75 3.30 -0.81 17.17
N ASN A 76 2.41 -1.02 18.14
CA ASN A 76 2.69 -1.01 19.57
C ASN A 76 1.83 -2.08 20.30
N GLY A 77 2.22 -3.35 20.18
CA GLY A 77 1.60 -4.45 20.94
C GLY A 77 0.40 -5.16 20.29
N SER A 78 0.27 -5.12 18.96
CA SER A 78 -0.83 -5.70 18.14
C SER A 78 -2.18 -4.99 18.30
N GLU A 79 -3.01 -5.02 17.25
CA GLU A 79 -4.35 -4.41 17.28
C GLU A 79 -5.29 -5.19 18.19
N LYS A 80 -6.02 -4.46 19.05
CA LYS A 80 -7.04 -5.07 19.89
C LYS A 80 -8.20 -5.55 19.03
N ILE A 81 -8.64 -6.76 19.30
CA ILE A 81 -9.85 -7.33 18.71
C ILE A 81 -10.95 -7.27 19.76
N ILE A 82 -12.07 -6.66 19.41
CA ILE A 82 -13.29 -6.60 20.22
C ILE A 82 -14.35 -7.41 19.47
N ASP A 83 -14.65 -8.59 19.99
CA ASP A 83 -15.44 -9.63 19.31
C ASP A 83 -14.88 -9.98 17.91
N GLN A 84 -15.63 -9.65 16.85
CA GLN A 84 -15.18 -9.84 15.46
C GLN A 84 -14.51 -8.60 14.85
N TYR A 85 -14.45 -7.48 15.56
CA TYR A 85 -13.97 -6.21 15.02
C TYR A 85 -12.57 -5.88 15.52
N ARG A 86 -11.67 -5.68 14.57
CA ARG A 86 -10.35 -5.09 14.80
C ARG A 86 -10.47 -3.57 14.87
N VAL A 87 -9.78 -2.96 15.83
CA VAL A 87 -9.80 -1.51 16.04
C VAL A 87 -8.43 -0.87 15.86
N ASP A 88 -8.39 0.37 15.37
CA ASP A 88 -7.12 1.06 15.04
C ASP A 88 -6.30 1.39 16.30
N GLY A 89 -6.95 1.73 17.42
CA GLY A 89 -6.30 2.01 18.69
C GLY A 89 -7.17 1.71 19.91
N PHE A 90 -6.54 1.35 21.02
CA PHE A 90 -7.20 1.11 22.30
C PHE A 90 -6.34 1.59 23.47
N TYR A 91 -6.97 2.22 24.47
CA TYR A 91 -6.35 2.47 25.77
C TYR A 91 -7.41 2.51 26.87
N GLU A 92 -6.97 2.32 28.11
CA GLU A 92 -7.77 2.55 29.30
C GLU A 92 -7.26 3.83 29.98
N ASN A 93 -8.16 4.76 30.31
CA ASN A 93 -7.75 5.99 30.99
C ASN A 93 -7.53 5.75 32.49
N SER A 94 -7.05 6.78 33.19
CA SER A 94 -6.82 6.73 34.64
C SER A 94 -8.09 6.49 35.47
N GLU A 95 -9.28 6.67 34.87
CA GLU A 95 -10.59 6.47 35.51
C GLU A 95 -11.16 5.06 35.25
N GLY A 96 -10.44 4.21 34.51
CA GLY A 96 -10.85 2.85 34.15
C GLY A 96 -11.79 2.79 32.94
N GLU A 97 -12.00 3.89 32.23
CA GLU A 97 -12.81 3.91 31.02
C GLU A 97 -12.03 3.32 29.84
N LYS A 98 -12.67 2.40 29.13
CA LYS A 98 -12.11 1.69 27.98
C LYS A 98 -12.41 2.47 26.71
N ILE A 99 -11.39 3.09 26.13
CA ILE A 99 -11.54 3.96 24.96
C ILE A 99 -11.01 3.25 23.71
N VAL A 100 -11.83 3.28 22.66
CA VAL A 100 -11.52 2.80 21.32
C VAL A 100 -11.32 4.00 20.41
N LEU A 101 -10.23 3.98 19.63
CA LEU A 101 -9.91 4.98 18.62
C LEU A 101 -10.06 4.38 17.23
N GLU A 102 -10.81 5.06 16.36
CA GLU A 102 -11.06 4.62 14.98
C GLU A 102 -10.88 5.76 13.99
N TYR A 103 -10.06 5.49 12.96
CA TYR A 103 -9.78 6.44 11.89
C TYR A 103 -10.58 6.07 10.64
N HIS A 104 -11.57 6.88 10.32
CA HIS A 104 -12.43 6.64 9.18
C HIS A 104 -11.86 7.25 7.89
N GLY A 105 -11.04 6.46 7.19
CA GLY A 105 -10.62 6.78 5.83
C GLY A 105 -11.84 7.00 4.92
N CYS A 106 -11.98 8.19 4.33
CA CYS A 106 -13.25 8.63 3.74
C CYS A 106 -13.71 7.73 2.60
N PHE A 107 -12.75 7.26 1.78
CA PHE A 107 -13.00 6.35 0.66
C PHE A 107 -13.46 4.96 1.12
N TRP A 108 -12.91 4.46 2.23
CA TRP A 108 -13.14 3.09 2.69
C TRP A 108 -14.38 2.94 3.57
N HIS A 109 -14.73 4.00 4.30
CA HIS A 109 -15.79 3.99 5.32
C HIS A 109 -17.06 4.74 4.91
N GLY A 110 -17.14 5.23 3.66
CA GLY A 110 -18.34 5.92 3.19
C GLY A 110 -18.56 7.28 3.86
N CYS A 111 -17.62 8.23 3.69
CA CYS A 111 -17.80 9.56 4.28
C CYS A 111 -18.96 10.32 3.62
N PRO A 112 -20.00 10.72 4.38
CA PRO A 112 -21.17 11.42 3.84
C PRO A 112 -20.86 12.87 3.40
N THR A 113 -19.74 13.44 3.87
CA THR A 113 -19.30 14.79 3.48
C THR A 113 -18.51 14.78 2.18
N CYS A 114 -17.71 13.74 1.93
CA CYS A 114 -16.85 13.67 0.76
C CYS A 114 -17.51 13.02 -0.46
N TYR A 115 -18.52 12.17 -0.24
CA TYR A 115 -19.13 11.38 -1.31
C TYR A 115 -20.65 11.40 -1.23
N THR A 116 -21.29 11.28 -2.39
CA THR A 116 -22.74 11.06 -2.44
C THR A 116 -23.06 9.60 -2.14
N GLN A 117 -24.23 9.36 -1.54
CA GLN A 117 -24.69 8.03 -1.10
C GLN A 117 -24.62 6.95 -2.22
N HIS A 118 -24.95 7.32 -3.45
CA HIS A 118 -24.97 6.41 -4.61
C HIS A 118 -23.62 6.23 -5.30
N THR A 119 -22.56 6.91 -4.83
CA THR A 119 -21.22 6.71 -5.38
C THR A 119 -20.80 5.27 -5.12
N ILE A 120 -20.29 4.56 -6.13
CA ILE A 120 -19.78 3.20 -5.98
C ILE A 120 -18.29 3.26 -5.71
N ASN A 121 -17.85 2.66 -4.61
CA ASN A 121 -16.43 2.49 -4.34
C ASN A 121 -15.85 1.44 -5.31
N THR A 122 -14.78 1.84 -6.00
CA THR A 122 -14.22 1.08 -7.12
C THR A 122 -13.50 -0.19 -6.69
N VAL A 123 -13.15 -0.33 -5.41
CA VAL A 123 -12.42 -1.48 -4.87
C VAL A 123 -13.37 -2.52 -4.33
N ASN A 124 -14.23 -2.16 -3.38
CA ASN A 124 -15.14 -3.10 -2.71
C ASN A 124 -16.49 -3.26 -3.45
N LYS A 125 -16.75 -2.45 -4.48
CA LYS A 125 -17.95 -2.51 -5.34
C LYS A 125 -19.27 -2.27 -4.60
N LEU A 126 -19.20 -1.66 -3.41
CA LEU A 126 -20.35 -1.24 -2.62
C LEU A 126 -20.62 0.25 -2.80
N SER A 127 -21.85 0.67 -2.50
CA SER A 127 -22.15 2.09 -2.43
C SER A 127 -21.50 2.74 -1.20
N MET A 128 -21.24 4.04 -1.26
CA MET A 128 -20.74 4.78 -0.10
C MET A 128 -21.75 4.78 1.05
N GLU A 129 -23.05 4.67 0.76
CA GLU A 129 -24.09 4.47 1.77
C GLU A 129 -23.94 3.13 2.50
N ASP A 130 -23.72 2.03 1.78
CA ASP A 130 -23.52 0.71 2.38
C ASP A 130 -22.27 0.69 3.28
N LEU A 131 -21.18 1.31 2.82
CA LEU A 131 -19.94 1.43 3.60
C LEU A 131 -20.13 2.28 4.86
N HIS A 132 -20.87 3.38 4.74
CA HIS A 132 -21.22 4.22 5.88
C HIS A 132 -22.05 3.44 6.90
N HIS A 133 -23.07 2.72 6.42
CA HIS A 133 -23.93 1.90 7.26
C HIS A 133 -23.13 0.84 8.02
N GLN A 134 -22.24 0.11 7.33
CA GLN A 134 -21.35 -0.87 7.98
C GLN A 134 -20.45 -0.24 9.04
N THR A 135 -19.91 0.95 8.77
CA THR A 135 -19.08 1.70 9.73
C THR A 135 -19.89 2.06 10.99
N MET A 136 -21.13 2.53 10.82
CA MET A 136 -22.01 2.87 11.95
C MET A 136 -22.48 1.64 12.73
N VAL A 137 -22.71 0.50 12.07
CA VAL A 137 -23.03 -0.77 12.73
C VAL A 137 -21.87 -1.22 13.62
N LYS A 138 -20.63 -1.17 13.11
CA LYS A 138 -19.43 -1.46 13.91
C LYS A 138 -19.31 -0.54 15.13
N LYS A 139 -19.45 0.77 14.94
CA LYS A 139 -19.45 1.76 16.02
C LYS A 139 -20.46 1.42 17.10
N THR A 140 -21.72 1.23 16.71
CA THR A 140 -22.82 0.93 17.63
C THR A 140 -22.58 -0.38 18.38
N HIS A 141 -22.02 -1.40 17.72
CA HIS A 141 -21.67 -2.67 18.36
C HIS A 141 -20.63 -2.47 19.47
N ILE A 142 -19.56 -1.74 19.18
CA ILE A 142 -18.47 -1.49 20.14
C ILE A 142 -18.97 -0.67 21.34
N GLU A 143 -19.79 0.37 21.10
CA GLU A 143 -20.39 1.16 22.18
C GLU A 143 -21.30 0.31 23.08
N LYS A 144 -22.07 -0.62 22.51
CA LYS A 144 -22.91 -1.56 23.29
C LYS A 144 -22.11 -2.50 24.20
N GLN A 145 -20.84 -2.77 23.87
CA GLN A 145 -19.95 -3.57 24.73
C GLN A 145 -19.35 -2.75 25.89
N GLY A 146 -19.77 -1.48 26.06
CA GLY A 146 -19.33 -0.61 27.15
C GLY A 146 -18.02 0.13 26.88
N TYR A 147 -17.61 0.23 25.61
CA TYR A 147 -16.43 1.01 25.21
C TYR A 147 -16.83 2.42 24.77
N THR A 148 -16.01 3.41 25.12
CA THR A 148 -16.14 4.77 24.59
C THR A 148 -15.53 4.82 23.19
N TYR A 149 -16.35 5.04 22.17
CA TYR A 149 -15.91 5.07 20.77
C TYR A 149 -15.55 6.50 20.33
N THR A 150 -14.26 6.77 20.16
CA THR A 150 -13.77 8.04 19.63
C THR A 150 -13.27 7.84 18.20
N CYS A 151 -13.80 8.61 17.25
CA CYS A 151 -13.42 8.50 15.86
C CYS A 151 -13.16 9.85 15.21
N ILE A 152 -12.39 9.85 14.12
CA ILE A 152 -12.22 11.01 13.24
C ILE A 152 -12.34 10.58 11.78
N TRP A 153 -12.94 11.42 10.94
CA TRP A 153 -12.94 11.23 9.50
C TRP A 153 -11.66 11.77 8.87
N GLU A 154 -11.17 11.12 7.81
CA GLU A 154 -9.96 11.56 7.12
C GLU A 154 -10.02 13.01 6.66
N CYS A 155 -11.15 13.45 6.09
CA CYS A 155 -11.29 14.82 5.63
C CYS A 155 -11.30 15.85 6.77
N GLU A 156 -11.79 15.45 7.94
CA GLU A 156 -11.79 16.27 9.16
C GLU A 156 -10.37 16.37 9.72
N PHE A 157 -9.65 15.26 9.78
CA PHE A 157 -8.25 15.27 10.19
C PHE A 157 -7.38 16.10 9.23
N ASP A 158 -7.55 15.92 7.92
CA ASP A 158 -6.86 16.73 6.90
C ASP A 158 -7.17 18.22 7.05
N LYS A 159 -8.39 18.57 7.48
CA LYS A 159 -8.78 19.95 7.78
C LYS A 159 -8.05 20.47 9.03
N HIS A 160 -7.99 19.69 10.11
CA HIS A 160 -7.26 20.07 11.32
C HIS A 160 -5.77 20.29 11.04
N ILE A 161 -5.13 19.45 10.22
CA ILE A 161 -3.72 19.64 9.82
C ILE A 161 -3.52 20.95 9.06
N ARG A 162 -4.49 21.36 8.24
CA ARG A 162 -4.41 22.63 7.47
C ARG A 162 -4.62 23.85 8.35
N GLU A 163 -5.50 23.76 9.34
CA GLU A 163 -5.94 24.89 10.16
C GLU A 163 -5.08 25.09 11.43
N ASP A 164 -4.51 24.02 11.97
CA ASP A 164 -3.68 24.07 13.19
C ASP A 164 -2.20 23.80 12.87
N GLU A 165 -1.38 24.86 12.95
CA GLU A 165 0.06 24.75 12.75
C GLU A 165 0.76 23.83 13.76
N ASN A 166 0.24 23.68 14.98
CA ASN A 166 0.87 22.83 15.99
C ASN A 166 0.71 21.36 15.63
N ILE A 167 -0.48 20.96 15.16
CA ILE A 167 -0.74 19.60 14.68
C ILE A 167 0.17 19.31 13.49
N LYS A 168 0.28 20.25 12.55
CA LYS A 168 1.14 20.10 11.38
C LYS A 168 2.61 19.91 11.76
N LYS A 169 3.16 20.79 12.61
CA LYS A 169 4.55 20.69 13.10
C LYS A 169 4.80 19.37 13.83
N PHE A 170 3.83 18.93 14.63
CA PHE A 170 3.92 17.64 15.30
C PHE A 170 4.00 16.49 14.31
N ILE A 171 3.10 16.44 13.32
CA ILE A 171 3.08 15.39 12.31
C ILE A 171 4.37 15.37 11.48
N ASP A 172 4.87 16.55 11.09
CA ASP A 172 6.12 16.68 10.32
C ASP A 172 7.34 16.22 11.13
N SER A 173 7.26 16.24 12.47
CA SER A 173 8.31 15.72 13.36
C SER A 173 8.29 14.20 13.52
N LEU A 174 7.21 13.53 13.10
CA LEU A 174 7.08 12.09 13.21
C LEU A 174 7.93 11.38 12.15
N ASP A 175 8.91 10.59 12.59
CA ASP A 175 9.65 9.69 11.70
C ASP A 175 8.81 8.46 11.35
N ILE A 176 7.91 8.63 10.38
CA ILE A 176 7.10 7.53 9.82
C ILE A 176 7.61 7.24 8.42
N VAL A 177 8.47 6.24 8.31
CA VAL A 177 8.93 5.72 7.02
C VAL A 177 7.76 5.01 6.32
N THR A 178 7.38 5.51 5.15
CA THR A 178 6.42 4.85 4.26
C THR A 178 7.15 3.84 3.37
N PRO A 179 6.48 2.77 2.90
CA PRO A 179 7.06 1.86 1.93
C PRO A 179 7.56 2.63 0.71
N LEU A 180 8.78 2.31 0.26
CA LEU A 180 9.35 2.91 -0.94
C LEU A 180 8.42 2.63 -2.13
N GLU A 181 8.01 3.69 -2.84
CA GLU A 181 7.35 3.56 -4.14
C GLU A 181 8.41 3.57 -5.24
N PRO A 182 8.83 2.40 -5.78
CA PRO A 182 9.84 2.36 -6.83
C PRO A 182 9.30 3.04 -8.09
N ARG A 183 9.85 4.20 -8.44
CA ARG A 183 9.61 4.87 -9.72
C ARG A 183 10.64 4.38 -10.74
N GLY A 184 10.22 3.50 -11.65
CA GLY A 184 11.03 3.08 -12.80
C GLY A 184 10.72 3.94 -14.02
N GLY A 185 11.71 4.63 -14.58
CA GLY A 185 11.57 5.40 -15.82
C GLY A 185 11.88 4.55 -17.06
N ARG A 186 11.06 4.66 -18.11
CA ARG A 186 11.44 4.24 -19.46
C ARG A 186 12.20 5.41 -20.10
N THR A 187 13.44 5.20 -20.53
CA THR A 187 14.13 6.11 -21.44
C THR A 187 13.58 5.85 -22.84
N GLU A 188 12.77 6.76 -23.35
CA GLU A 188 12.29 6.74 -24.74
C GLU A 188 13.25 7.55 -25.63
N ALA A 189 13.52 7.05 -26.83
CA ALA A 189 14.27 7.81 -27.83
C ALA A 189 13.30 8.78 -28.52
N PHE A 190 13.47 10.09 -28.31
CA PHE A 190 12.57 11.11 -28.85
C PHE A 190 12.73 11.36 -30.36
N ASN A 191 13.82 10.89 -30.97
CA ASN A 191 14.07 11.06 -32.40
C ASN A 191 14.73 9.79 -32.97
N LEU A 192 14.04 9.12 -33.89
CA LEU A 192 14.53 7.87 -34.52
C LEU A 192 15.44 8.14 -35.73
N TYR A 193 15.41 9.36 -36.27
CA TYR A 193 16.20 9.79 -37.43
C TYR A 193 16.55 11.26 -37.29
N HIS A 194 17.82 11.61 -37.53
CA HIS A 194 18.31 12.98 -37.63
C HIS A 194 19.37 13.05 -38.72
N GLU A 195 19.18 13.94 -39.69
CA GLU A 195 20.15 14.20 -40.76
C GLU A 195 21.01 15.39 -40.35
N SER A 196 22.30 15.17 -40.12
CA SER A 196 23.21 16.22 -39.66
C SER A 196 23.62 17.18 -40.78
N SER A 197 23.68 18.48 -40.49
CA SER A 197 24.35 19.46 -41.36
C SER A 197 25.88 19.38 -41.30
N PHE A 198 26.57 20.04 -42.23
CA PHE A 198 28.04 20.01 -42.34
C PHE A 198 28.77 20.54 -41.09
N ASP A 199 28.13 21.43 -40.33
CA ASP A 199 28.62 22.07 -39.12
C ASP A 199 28.06 21.48 -37.81
N GLU A 200 27.27 20.40 -37.91
CA GLU A 200 26.64 19.75 -36.77
C GLU A 200 27.40 18.50 -36.32
N SER A 201 27.50 18.31 -35.01
CA SER A 201 28.05 17.08 -34.42
C SER A 201 27.00 16.39 -33.57
N ILE A 202 26.64 15.15 -33.95
CA ILE A 202 25.76 14.29 -33.17
C ILE A 202 26.58 13.62 -32.08
N LYS A 203 26.23 13.86 -30.81
CA LYS A 203 26.87 13.22 -29.66
C LYS A 203 25.99 12.09 -29.13
N TYR A 204 26.50 10.87 -29.16
CA TYR A 204 25.86 9.71 -28.56
C TYR A 204 26.43 9.47 -27.16
N TYR A 205 25.56 9.47 -26.15
CA TYR A 205 25.92 9.09 -24.79
C TYR A 205 25.29 7.74 -24.49
N ASP A 206 26.10 6.68 -24.51
CA ASP A 206 25.65 5.32 -24.17
C ASP A 206 25.51 5.20 -22.66
N VAL A 207 24.26 5.30 -22.18
CA VAL A 207 23.94 4.92 -20.81
C VAL A 207 23.59 3.45 -20.82
N THR A 208 24.57 2.60 -20.50
CA THR A 208 24.27 1.20 -20.19
C THR A 208 23.52 1.19 -18.87
N SER A 209 22.18 1.14 -18.94
CA SER A 209 21.38 1.10 -17.72
C SER A 209 21.81 -0.10 -16.87
N LEU A 210 21.92 0.12 -15.56
CA LEU A 210 22.25 -0.95 -14.62
C LEU A 210 21.20 -2.07 -14.68
N TYR A 211 19.96 -1.75 -15.06
CA TYR A 211 18.83 -2.65 -15.07
C TYR A 211 19.00 -3.88 -15.99
N PRO A 212 19.31 -3.76 -17.30
CA PRO A 212 19.65 -4.91 -18.16
C PRO A 212 20.86 -5.71 -17.66
N TYR A 213 21.89 -5.03 -17.15
CA TYR A 213 23.06 -5.72 -16.61
C TYR A 213 22.70 -6.58 -15.39
N ILE A 214 21.93 -6.04 -14.45
CA ILE A 214 21.45 -6.76 -13.26
C ILE A 214 20.43 -7.84 -13.64
N ASN A 215 19.55 -7.62 -14.61
CA ASN A 215 18.66 -8.69 -15.08
C ASN A 215 19.41 -9.85 -15.75
N LYS A 216 20.57 -9.57 -16.38
CA LYS A 216 21.42 -10.59 -17.00
C LYS A 216 22.31 -11.32 -16.00
N THR A 217 22.88 -10.59 -15.04
CA THR A 217 23.95 -11.09 -14.16
C THR A 217 23.51 -11.33 -12.72
N GLY A 218 22.47 -10.63 -12.28
CA GLY A 218 21.94 -10.69 -10.93
C GLY A 218 21.09 -11.92 -10.69
N LYS A 219 21.05 -12.36 -9.43
CA LYS A 219 20.10 -13.38 -8.97
C LYS A 219 18.75 -12.71 -8.76
N VAL A 220 17.74 -13.17 -9.49
CA VAL A 220 16.36 -12.74 -9.23
C VAL A 220 15.82 -13.55 -8.06
N VAL A 221 15.13 -12.89 -7.13
CA VAL A 221 14.47 -13.59 -6.01
C VAL A 221 13.35 -14.45 -6.58
N ILE A 222 13.37 -15.74 -6.23
CA ILE A 222 12.41 -16.74 -6.68
C ILE A 222 11.45 -17.03 -5.52
N GLY A 223 10.16 -17.17 -5.84
CA GLY A 223 9.11 -17.45 -4.87
C GLY A 223 8.57 -16.23 -4.14
N HIS A 224 7.67 -16.49 -3.18
CA HIS A 224 7.11 -15.47 -2.30
C HIS A 224 8.04 -15.20 -1.11
N PRO A 225 8.18 -13.94 -0.66
CA PRO A 225 8.97 -13.64 0.52
C PRO A 225 8.34 -14.27 1.76
N LYS A 226 9.17 -14.75 2.69
CA LYS A 226 8.74 -15.01 4.07
C LYS A 226 8.62 -13.67 4.78
N ILE A 227 7.46 -13.38 5.36
CA ILE A 227 7.20 -12.09 6.00
C ILE A 227 7.33 -12.26 7.50
N VAL A 228 8.37 -11.64 8.05
CA VAL A 228 8.62 -11.57 9.50
C VAL A 228 8.14 -10.21 10.00
N THR A 229 7.28 -10.19 11.03
CA THR A 229 6.71 -8.95 11.60
C THR A 229 6.89 -8.82 13.10
N GLU A 230 7.43 -9.84 13.73
CA GLU A 230 7.73 -9.91 15.16
C GLU A 230 8.95 -10.81 15.34
N ASN A 231 9.63 -10.70 16.49
CA ASN A 231 10.81 -11.49 16.80
C ASN A 231 11.89 -11.37 15.72
N PHE A 232 12.22 -10.13 15.34
CA PHE A 232 13.32 -9.86 14.43
C PHE A 232 14.62 -10.38 15.03
N ASP A 233 15.37 -11.16 14.25
CA ASP A 233 16.73 -11.55 14.62
C ASP A 233 17.61 -10.29 14.73
N ASP A 234 18.55 -10.27 15.67
CA ASP A 234 19.53 -9.19 15.79
C ASP A 234 20.31 -9.07 14.47
N LEU A 235 20.31 -7.87 13.87
CA LEU A 235 20.98 -7.58 12.60
C LEU A 235 22.51 -7.68 12.66
N THR A 236 23.09 -8.08 13.79
CA THR A 236 24.53 -8.12 14.05
C THR A 236 25.23 -9.38 13.55
N MET A 237 24.54 -10.28 12.85
CA MET A 237 25.14 -11.49 12.31
C MET A 237 24.88 -11.58 10.82
N ASN A 238 25.89 -11.19 10.02
CA ASN A 238 26.36 -11.86 8.79
C ASN A 238 27.46 -10.99 8.15
N GLU A 239 28.72 -11.20 8.58
CA GLU A 239 29.90 -10.98 7.73
C GLU A 239 29.98 -12.06 6.64
#